data_AF-A0A9X6WGU3-F1
#
_entry.id   AF-A0A9X6WGU3-F1
#
_cell.length_a   1.000
_cell.length_b   1.000
_cell.length_c   1.000
_cell.angle_alpha   90.00
_cell.angle_beta   90.00
_cell.angle_gamma   90.00
#
_symmetry.space_group_name_H-M   'P 1'
#
loop_
_entity.id
_entity.type
_entity.pdbx_description
1 polymer ?
#
loop_
_entity_poly.entity_id
_entity_poly.type
_entity_poly.pdbx_seq_one_letter_code
_entity_poly.pdbx_strand_id
1 'polypeptide(L)' 'MEVKRKLRRVGNAMGGITLPQDMLKNMGLSVGDDVYISYENGTIVIRSQPKQSQSEEEEFREKVISIIDDYMGK' A
#
# COMPACT_ATOMS: atom_id res chain seq x y z
N MET A 1 -17.64 1.46 -5.51
CA MET A 1 -18.02 2.89 -5.65
C MET A 1 -17.29 3.42 -6.88
N GLU A 2 -18.00 3.99 -7.84
CA GLU A 2 -17.42 4.57 -9.06
C GLU A 2 -17.68 6.07 -9.08
N VAL A 3 -16.65 6.88 -9.32
CA VAL A 3 -16.76 8.34 -9.31
C VAL A 3 -16.17 8.91 -10.60
N LYS A 4 -17.03 9.51 -11.44
CA LYS A 4 -16.58 10.19 -12.66
C LYS A 4 -15.90 11.51 -12.30
N ARG A 5 -14.62 11.67 -12.66
CA ARG A 5 -13.84 12.91 -12.48
C ARG A 5 -13.11 13.29 -13.77
N LYS A 6 -12.93 14.59 -13.99
CA LYS A 6 -12.05 15.10 -15.06
C LYS A 6 -10.61 15.05 -14.59
N LEU A 7 -9.71 14.59 -15.46
CA LEU A 7 -8.27 14.74 -15.25
C LEU A 7 -7.91 16.23 -15.23
N ARG A 8 -7.09 16.63 -14.27
CA ARG A 8 -6.61 18.01 -14.11
C ARG A 8 -5.11 17.98 -13.81
N ARG A 9 -4.37 18.95 -14.32
CA ARG A 9 -2.96 19.13 -13.97
C ARG A 9 -2.84 19.83 -12.61
N VAL A 10 -2.01 19.31 -11.72
CA VAL A 10 -1.70 19.93 -10.42
C VAL A 10 -0.23 20.34 -10.41
N GLY A 11 0.05 21.65 -10.42
CA GLY A 11 1.41 22.21 -10.32
C GLY A 11 2.38 21.83 -11.45
N ASN A 12 3.66 21.65 -11.10
CA ASN A 12 4.76 21.20 -11.96
C ASN A 12 4.98 19.69 -11.92
N ALA A 13 4.17 18.95 -11.16
CA ALA A 13 4.22 17.49 -11.18
C ALA A 13 3.72 16.99 -12.54
N MET A 14 4.36 15.95 -13.09
CA MET A 14 3.84 15.23 -14.25
C MET A 14 2.53 14.52 -13.87
N GLY A 15 1.41 15.25 -13.84
CA GLY A 15 0.06 14.72 -13.77
C GLY A 15 -0.34 14.08 -12.43
N GLY A 16 -0.77 14.89 -11.47
CA GLY A 16 -1.48 14.37 -10.29
C GLY A 16 -2.94 14.02 -10.59
N ILE A 17 -3.43 12.91 -10.05
CA ILE A 17 -4.86 12.55 -10.05
C ILE A 17 -5.41 12.81 -8.64
N THR A 18 -6.60 13.39 -8.55
CA THR A 18 -7.28 13.59 -7.27
C THR A 18 -8.27 12.46 -7.02
N LEU A 19 -8.12 11.79 -5.88
CA LEU A 19 -9.03 10.74 -5.42
C LEU A 19 -9.88 11.25 -4.25
N PRO A 20 -11.16 10.84 -4.14
CA PRO A 20 -11.98 11.18 -2.98
C PRO A 20 -11.38 10.65 -1.67
N GLN A 21 -11.48 11.44 -0.60
CA GLN A 21 -10.92 11.07 0.71
C GLN A 21 -11.52 9.76 1.26
N ASP A 22 -12.81 9.52 1.03
CA ASP A 22 -13.48 8.29 1.46
C ASP A 22 -12.88 7.04 0.78
N MET A 23 -12.43 7.17 -0.48
CA MET A 23 -11.77 6.08 -1.20
C MET A 23 -10.42 5.77 -0.58
N LEU A 24 -9.63 6.81 -0.24
CA LEU A 24 -8.35 6.64 0.46
C LEU A 24 -8.54 5.96 1.82
N LYS A 25 -9.54 6.40 2.59
CA LYS A 25 -9.87 5.83 3.91
C LYS A 25 -10.23 4.34 3.82
N ASN A 26 -11.05 3.97 2.83
CA ASN A 26 -11.43 2.56 2.60
C ASN A 26 -10.24 1.69 2.18
N MET A 27 -9.21 2.29 1.58
CA MET A 27 -7.96 1.62 1.21
C MET A 27 -6.93 1.62 2.34
N GLY A 28 -7.23 2.22 3.50
CA GLY A 28 -6.27 2.36 4.61
C GLY A 28 -5.09 3.29 4.31
N LEU A 29 -5.25 4.17 3.31
CA LEU A 29 -4.23 5.10 2.85
C LEU A 29 -4.39 6.47 3.51
N SER A 30 -3.26 7.05 3.87
CA SER A 30 -3.13 8.43 4.37
C SER A 30 -2.37 9.31 3.38
N VAL A 31 -2.48 10.63 3.56
CA VAL A 31 -1.70 11.59 2.76
C VAL A 31 -0.21 11.35 3.03
N GLY A 32 0.56 11.10 1.97
CA GLY A 32 1.99 10.80 2.05
C GLY A 32 2.32 9.30 2.04
N ASP A 33 1.33 8.41 2.07
CA ASP A 33 1.57 6.96 1.90
C ASP A 33 2.00 6.65 0.45
N ASP A 34 2.96 5.74 0.31
CA ASP A 34 3.39 5.21 -0.99
C ASP A 34 2.36 4.26 -1.60
N VAL A 35 2.21 4.32 -2.93
CA VAL A 35 1.31 3.49 -3.71
C VAL A 35 1.97 2.99 -4.98
N TYR A 36 1.53 1.84 -5.48
CA TYR A 36 1.90 1.35 -6.80
C TYR A 36 0.87 1.77 -7.84
N ILE A 37 1.35 2.32 -8.95
CA ILE A 37 0.53 2.68 -10.10
C ILE A 37 0.99 1.81 -11.29
N SER A 38 0.11 0.98 -11.82
CA SER A 38 0.33 0.22 -13.06
C SER A 38 -0.71 0.59 -14.13
N TYR A 39 -0.36 0.32 -15.39
CA TYR A 39 -1.24 0.48 -16.53
C TYR A 39 -1.39 -0.85 -17.24
N GLU A 40 -2.61 -1.39 -17.21
CA GLU A 40 -2.92 -2.73 -17.70
C GLU A 40 -4.24 -2.66 -18.48
N ASN A 41 -4.23 -3.10 -19.74
CA ASN A 41 -5.43 -3.19 -20.59
C ASN A 41 -6.25 -1.88 -20.69
N GLY A 42 -5.60 -0.72 -20.84
CA GLY A 42 -6.31 0.55 -20.91
C GLY A 42 -6.74 1.12 -19.56
N THR A 43 -6.42 0.42 -18.46
CA THR A 43 -6.86 0.76 -17.11
C THR A 43 -5.67 1.13 -16.23
N ILE A 44 -5.80 2.24 -15.49
CA ILE A 44 -4.85 2.59 -14.42
C ILE A 44 -5.28 1.86 -13.15
N VAL A 45 -4.38 1.06 -12.60
CA VAL A 45 -4.59 0.32 -11.36
C VAL A 45 -3.72 0.93 -10.27
N ILE A 46 -4.33 1.34 -9.17
CA ILE A 46 -3.64 1.89 -8.00
C ILE A 46 -3.78 0.88 -6.86
N ARG A 47 -2.65 0.42 -6.32
CA ARG A 47 -2.61 -0.52 -5.20
C ARG A 47 -1.90 0.13 -4.03
N SER A 48 -2.45 -0.01 -2.83
CA SER A 48 -1.73 0.32 -1.61
C SER A 48 -0.51 -0.59 -1.49
N GLN A 49 0.60 -0.05 -0.99
CA GLN A 49 1.67 -0.90 -0.52
C GLN A 49 1.12 -1.68 0.69
N PRO A 50 1.24 -3.02 0.73
CA PRO A 50 0.86 -3.76 1.93
C PRO A 50 1.71 -3.23 3.07
N LYS A 51 1.07 -2.55 4.04
CA LYS A 51 1.68 -2.35 5.34
C LYS A 51 1.86 -3.75 5.89
N GLN A 52 3.10 -4.15 6.20
CA GLN A 52 3.36 -5.42 6.89
C GLN A 52 2.31 -5.55 7.97
N SER A 53 1.47 -6.57 7.85
CA SER A 53 0.43 -6.77 8.85
C SER A 53 1.14 -7.11 10.17
N GLN A 54 0.66 -6.59 11.28
CA GLN A 54 1.23 -6.93 12.60
C GLN A 54 1.33 -8.45 12.80
N SER A 55 0.39 -9.21 12.21
CA SER A 55 0.41 -10.66 12.16
C SER A 55 1.59 -11.26 11.40
N GLU A 56 2.00 -10.67 10.27
CA GLU A 56 3.18 -11.14 9.53
C GLU A 56 4.49 -10.81 10.27
N GLU A 57 4.53 -9.71 11.02
CA GLU A 57 5.66 -9.34 11.86
C GLU A 57 5.80 -10.26 13.08
N GLU A 58 4.67 -10.60 13.72
CA GLU A 58 4.61 -11.57 14.82
C GLU A 58 5.04 -12.97 14.36
N GLU A 59 4.50 -13.46 13.23
CA GLU A 59 4.86 -14.78 12.68
C GLU A 59 6.35 -14.85 12.29
N PHE A 60 6.88 -13.76 11.72
CA PHE A 60 8.30 -13.67 11.41
C PHE A 60 9.16 -13.70 12.68
N ARG A 61 8.76 -12.96 13.72
CA ARG A 61 9.47 -12.91 15.00
C ARG A 61 9.49 -14.26 15.70
N GLU A 62 8.39 -14.99 15.70
CA GLU A 62 8.31 -16.35 16.26
C GLU A 62 9.25 -17.32 15.52
N LYS A 63 9.27 -17.28 14.19
CA LYS A 63 10.22 -18.08 13.38
C LYS A 63 11.68 -17.73 13.64
N VAL A 64 12.00 -16.45 13.85
CA VAL A 64 13.38 -16.04 14.17
C VAL A 64 13.78 -16.56 15.55
N ILE A 65 12.89 -16.47 16.55
CA ILE A 65 13.15 -16.98 17.90
C ILE A 65 13.38 -18.50 17.86
N SER A 66 12.55 -19.26 17.13
CA SER A 66 12.72 -20.71 17.04
C SER A 66 14.06 -21.12 16.41
N ILE A 67 14.52 -20.41 15.37
CA ILE A 67 15.83 -20.67 14.75
C ILE A 67 16.97 -20.38 15.72
N ILE A 68 16.85 -19.33 16.54
CA ILE A 68 17.86 -18.97 17.53
C ILE A 68 17.92 -20.01 18.66
N ASP A 69 16.78 -20.47 19.15
CA ASP A 69 16.71 -21.49 20.20
C ASP A 69 17.32 -22.83 19.72
N ASP A 70 16.98 -23.26 18.50
CA ASP A 70 17.58 -24.43 17.86
C ASP A 70 19.11 -24.31 17.73
N TYR A 71 19.62 -23.12 17.40
CA TYR A 71 21.06 -22.88 17.25
C TYR A 71 21.79 -22.77 18.60
N MET A 72 21.11 -22.27 19.64
CA MET A 72 21.65 -22.17 21.00
C MET A 72 21.55 -23.49 21.79
N GLY A 73 20.93 -24.52 21.21
CA GLY A 73 20.80 -25.85 21.82
C GLY A 73 19.92 -25.86 23.07
N LYS A 74 18.89 -25.02 23.10
CA LYS A 74 17.85 -25.01 24.15
C LYS A 74 16.60 -25.75 23.71
#